data_AF-A0A9W7T6F2-F1
#
_entry.id   AF-A0A9W7T6F2-F1
#
_cell.length_a   1.000
_cell.length_b   1.000
_cell.length_c   1.000
_cell.angle_alpha   90.00
_cell.angle_beta   90.00
_cell.angle_gamma   90.00
#
_symmetry.space_group_name_H-M   'P 1'
#
loop_
_entity.id
_entity.type
_entity.pdbx_description
1 polymer ?
#
loop_
_entity_poly.entity_id
_entity_poly.type
_entity_poly.pdbx_seq_one_letter_code
_entity_poly.pdbx_strand_id
1 'polypeptide(L)'
;MWLQVLSACVLAALCRAAPHAHINRLALFPDKSAWCEAKNITQIVGHTGCTPQSIQNRACLGQCFSYSVPNTFPQSTESLVHCDSCMPAQTQWEVVTLECSGSDEAPRVDKLVEHILHCSCQSCSKESAQEGALLQLYPSEGALESPSLSDKQTHTDTHSQQRARARSDALQLDTSEAG
;
A
#
# COMPACT_ATOMS: atom_id res chain seq x y z
N MET A 1 24.09 -13.83 48.30
CA MET A 1 24.32 -12.86 47.20
C MET A 1 23.92 -13.39 45.82
N TRP A 2 24.06 -14.69 45.51
CA TRP A 2 23.71 -15.24 44.18
C TRP A 2 22.20 -15.42 43.92
N LEU A 3 21.40 -15.67 44.97
CA LEU A 3 19.94 -15.79 44.85
C LEU A 3 19.22 -14.49 44.44
N GLN A 4 19.76 -13.34 44.86
CA GLN A 4 19.20 -12.02 44.59
C GLN A 4 19.38 -11.61 43.12
N VAL A 5 20.50 -12.02 42.50
CA VAL A 5 20.80 -11.76 41.09
C VAL A 5 19.90 -12.60 40.17
N LEU A 6 19.66 -13.87 40.51
CA LEU A 6 18.74 -14.73 39.75
C LEU A 6 17.29 -14.21 39.80
N SER A 7 16.85 -13.72 40.96
CA SER A 7 15.50 -13.15 41.12
C SER A 7 15.32 -11.85 40.32
N ALA A 8 16.37 -11.03 40.20
CA ALA A 8 16.36 -9.81 39.39
C ALA A 8 16.32 -10.11 37.88
N CYS A 9 17.02 -11.15 37.42
CA CYS A 9 16.96 -11.60 36.03
C CYS A 9 15.57 -12.12 35.63
N VAL A 10 14.88 -12.83 36.52
CA VAL A 10 13.51 -13.33 36.26
C VAL A 10 12.50 -12.17 36.16
N LEU A 11 12.61 -11.14 37.00
CA LEU A 11 11.78 -9.93 36.91
C LEU A 11 12.05 -9.10 35.65
N ALA A 12 13.32 -9.00 35.21
CA ALA A 12 13.67 -8.32 33.97
C ALA A 12 13.14 -9.05 32.72
N ALA A 13 13.07 -10.38 32.74
CA ALA A 13 12.51 -11.18 31.65
C ALA A 13 10.96 -11.09 31.54
N LEU A 14 10.28 -10.67 32.61
CA LEU A 14 8.83 -10.43 32.62
C LEU A 14 8.44 -9.06 32.03
N CYS A 15 9.39 -8.12 31.91
CA CYS A 15 9.22 -6.87 31.15
C CYS A 15 9.37 -7.11 29.64
N ARG A 16 8.77 -8.19 29.12
CA ARG A 16 8.62 -8.41 27.69
C ARG A 16 7.84 -7.24 27.11
N ALA A 17 8.46 -6.55 26.16
CA ALA A 17 7.91 -5.45 25.40
C ALA A 17 6.42 -5.68 25.11
N ALA A 18 5.58 -4.79 25.61
CA ALA A 18 4.17 -4.77 25.25
C ALA A 18 4.10 -4.71 23.72
N PRO A 19 3.40 -5.65 23.05
CA PRO A 19 3.19 -5.57 21.61
C PRO A 19 2.61 -4.21 21.29
N HIS A 20 3.15 -3.53 20.28
CA HIS A 20 2.61 -2.25 19.81
C HIS A 20 1.10 -2.43 19.60
N ALA A 21 0.29 -1.83 20.48
CA ALA A 21 -1.14 -2.03 20.47
C ALA A 21 -1.67 -1.41 19.17
N HIS A 22 -2.12 -2.26 18.25
CA HIS A 22 -2.79 -1.83 17.04
C HIS A 22 -4.06 -1.06 17.47
N ILE A 23 -4.06 0.26 17.27
CA ILE A 23 -5.14 1.14 17.76
C ILE A 23 -6.38 0.88 16.90
N ASN A 24 -7.21 -0.06 17.35
CA ASN A 24 -8.44 -0.43 16.66
C ASN A 24 -9.61 0.47 17.00
N ARG A 25 -9.44 1.50 17.85
CA ARG A 25 -10.50 2.41 18.27
C ARG A 25 -9.99 3.85 18.36
N LEU A 26 -10.81 4.79 17.90
CA LEU A 26 -10.54 6.22 18.06
C LEU A 26 -11.07 6.69 19.40
N ALA A 27 -10.32 7.57 20.08
CA ALA A 27 -10.82 8.23 21.31
C ALA A 27 -12.12 9.01 21.05
N LEU A 28 -12.26 9.58 19.85
CA LEU A 28 -13.46 10.29 19.41
C LEU A 28 -14.66 9.37 19.16
N PHE A 29 -14.42 8.10 18.86
CA PHE A 29 -15.46 7.11 18.53
C PHE A 29 -15.14 5.76 19.17
N PRO A 30 -15.27 5.63 20.50
CA PRO A 30 -14.89 4.42 21.24
C PRO A 30 -15.76 3.20 20.89
N ASP A 31 -16.96 3.43 20.34
CA ASP A 31 -17.90 2.38 19.95
C ASP A 31 -17.66 1.85 18.53
N LYS A 32 -16.80 2.51 17.75
CA LYS A 32 -16.42 2.06 16.42
C LYS A 32 -15.06 1.41 16.48
N SER A 33 -14.93 0.26 15.82
CA SER A 33 -13.64 -0.43 15.72
C SER A 33 -13.23 -0.63 14.28
N ALA A 34 -11.95 -0.34 13.99
CA ALA A 34 -11.30 -0.74 12.76
C ALA A 34 -10.91 -2.22 12.82
N TRP A 35 -10.88 -2.86 11.66
CA TRP A 35 -10.39 -4.22 11.49
C TRP A 35 -9.75 -4.37 10.11
N CYS A 36 -8.73 -5.22 10.01
CA CYS A 36 -8.05 -5.52 8.76
C CYS A 36 -7.49 -6.94 8.83
N GLU A 37 -7.84 -7.78 7.86
CA GLU A 37 -7.54 -9.20 7.86
C GLU A 37 -6.95 -9.65 6.53
N ALA A 38 -6.04 -10.62 6.60
CA ALA A 38 -5.54 -11.33 5.44
C ALA A 38 -6.49 -12.51 5.13
N LYS A 39 -7.19 -12.45 4.01
CA LYS A 39 -8.13 -13.47 3.56
C LYS A 39 -7.47 -14.38 2.55
N ASN A 40 -7.57 -15.70 2.75
CA ASN A 40 -7.02 -16.67 1.81
C ASN A 40 -7.71 -16.56 0.45
N ILE A 41 -6.92 -16.60 -0.61
CA ILE A 41 -7.36 -16.64 -1.99
C ILE A 41 -6.61 -17.71 -2.76
N THR A 42 -7.21 -18.16 -3.86
CA THR A 42 -6.55 -18.98 -4.86
C THR A 42 -6.18 -18.07 -6.04
N GLN A 43 -4.89 -17.91 -6.30
CA GLN A 43 -4.38 -17.08 -7.39
C GLN A 43 -3.90 -17.98 -8.55
N ILE A 44 -4.27 -17.62 -9.77
CA ILE A 44 -3.78 -18.31 -10.98
C ILE A 44 -2.57 -17.55 -11.52
N VAL A 45 -1.44 -18.25 -11.60
CA VAL A 45 -0.18 -17.76 -12.16
C VAL A 45 -0.02 -18.37 -13.55
N GLY A 46 -0.04 -17.53 -14.58
CA GLY A 46 0.03 -17.97 -15.98
C GLY A 46 1.16 -17.30 -16.76
N HIS A 47 1.65 -17.97 -17.79
CA HIS A 47 2.55 -17.44 -18.80
C HIS A 47 2.14 -18.02 -20.16
N THR A 48 2.23 -17.21 -21.22
CA THR A 48 1.92 -17.64 -22.59
C THR A 48 2.78 -18.83 -23.00
N GLY A 49 2.16 -19.89 -23.55
CA GLY A 49 2.88 -21.12 -23.91
C GLY A 49 3.17 -22.06 -22.73
N CYS A 50 2.74 -21.71 -21.52
CA CYS A 50 2.94 -22.54 -20.33
C CYS A 50 1.62 -22.92 -19.65
N THR A 51 1.65 -24.05 -18.95
CA THR A 51 0.52 -24.54 -18.16
C THR A 51 0.38 -23.65 -16.92
N PRO A 52 -0.77 -22.98 -16.74
CA PRO A 52 -0.98 -22.12 -15.58
C PRO A 52 -1.06 -22.95 -14.29
N GLN A 53 -0.56 -22.38 -13.18
CA GLN A 53 -0.63 -22.99 -11.86
C GLN A 53 -1.53 -22.19 -10.92
N SER A 54 -2.20 -22.91 -10.04
CA SER A 54 -3.07 -22.35 -9.01
C SER A 54 -2.36 -22.40 -7.66
N ILE A 55 -2.05 -21.24 -7.08
CA ILE A 55 -1.34 -21.12 -5.80
C ILE A 55 -2.26 -20.57 -4.70
N GLN A 56 -1.93 -20.83 -3.44
CA GLN A 56 -2.58 -20.17 -2.30
C GLN A 56 -1.88 -18.84 -2.03
N ASN A 57 -2.64 -17.77 -1.86
CA ASN A 57 -2.13 -16.47 -1.44
C ASN A 57 -3.15 -15.83 -0.50
N ARG A 58 -2.95 -14.57 -0.11
CA ARG A 58 -3.90 -13.79 0.67
C ARG A 58 -4.21 -12.45 -0.01
N ALA A 59 -5.39 -11.92 0.27
CA ALA A 59 -5.78 -10.56 -0.04
C ALA A 59 -6.13 -9.81 1.25
N CYS A 60 -5.81 -8.52 1.32
CA CYS A 60 -6.17 -7.71 2.48
C CYS A 60 -7.62 -7.19 2.35
N LEU A 61 -8.41 -7.39 3.40
CA LEU A 61 -9.79 -6.92 3.50
C LEU A 61 -10.02 -6.30 4.88
N GLY A 62 -10.61 -5.11 4.93
CA GLY A 62 -10.83 -4.43 6.19
C GLY A 62 -11.62 -3.13 6.09
N GLN A 63 -11.87 -2.54 7.26
CA GLN A 63 -12.42 -1.21 7.45
C GLN A 63 -11.49 -0.46 8.41
N CYS A 64 -10.80 0.55 7.89
CA CYS A 64 -9.86 1.38 8.64
C CYS A 64 -10.40 2.80 8.82
N PHE A 65 -9.81 3.56 9.73
CA PHE A 65 -10.30 4.90 10.06
C PHE A 65 -9.74 5.97 9.13
N SER A 66 -10.59 6.93 8.78
CA SER A 66 -10.17 8.21 8.19
C SER A 66 -11.01 9.34 8.79
N TYR A 67 -10.39 10.50 8.99
CA TYR A 67 -11.07 11.70 9.50
C TYR A 67 -10.33 12.97 9.08
N SER A 68 -11.08 14.06 8.95
CA SER A 68 -10.56 15.40 8.72
C SER A 68 -11.15 16.36 9.75
N VAL A 69 -10.30 17.14 10.42
CA VAL A 69 -10.77 18.18 11.33
C VAL A 69 -10.96 19.49 10.52
N PRO A 70 -12.13 20.15 10.60
CA PRO A 70 -12.35 21.40 9.88
C PRO A 70 -11.42 22.52 10.39
N ASN A 71 -10.96 23.38 9.47
CA ASN A 71 -10.09 24.51 9.79
C ASN A 71 -10.89 25.70 10.36
N THR A 72 -10.30 26.46 11.27
CA THR A 72 -10.84 27.74 11.77
C THR A 72 -10.12 28.92 11.14
N PHE A 73 -10.77 30.09 11.08
CA PHE A 73 -10.14 31.35 10.69
C PHE A 73 -10.22 32.38 11.84
N PRO A 74 -9.11 33.01 12.26
CA PRO A 74 -7.74 32.77 11.79
C PRO A 74 -7.24 31.37 12.17
N GLN A 75 -6.35 30.80 11.35
CA GLN A 75 -5.88 29.43 11.52
C GLN A 75 -4.89 29.33 12.69
N SER A 76 -5.20 28.50 13.69
CA SER A 76 -4.35 28.29 14.87
C SER A 76 -3.49 27.02 14.81
N THR A 77 -3.84 26.07 13.93
CA THR A 77 -3.16 24.77 13.79
C THR A 77 -3.09 24.34 12.33
N GLU A 78 -2.14 23.46 11.99
CA GLU A 78 -2.09 22.80 10.69
C GLU A 78 -3.38 22.01 10.41
N SER A 79 -3.75 21.89 9.13
CA SER A 79 -4.89 21.08 8.70
C SER A 79 -4.67 19.61 9.06
N LEU A 80 -5.45 19.08 9.99
CA LEU A 80 -5.33 17.70 10.46
C LEU A 80 -6.21 16.76 9.63
N VAL A 81 -5.56 15.92 8.83
CA VAL A 81 -6.21 14.84 8.05
C VAL A 81 -5.51 13.53 8.35
N HIS A 82 -6.27 12.53 8.80
CA HIS A 82 -5.82 11.17 9.04
C HIS A 82 -6.52 10.20 8.09
N CYS A 83 -5.78 9.23 7.56
CA CYS A 83 -6.32 8.21 6.67
C CYS A 83 -5.51 6.93 6.86
N ASP A 84 -6.20 5.84 7.21
CA ASP A 84 -5.66 4.49 7.15
C ASP A 84 -6.44 3.65 6.12
N SER A 85 -5.74 2.73 5.46
CA SER A 85 -6.30 1.70 4.58
C SER A 85 -5.78 0.31 4.97
N CYS A 86 -6.57 -0.72 4.66
CA CYS A 86 -6.19 -2.11 4.95
C CYS A 86 -5.20 -2.60 3.88
N MET A 87 -3.91 -2.64 4.23
CA MET A 87 -2.81 -2.90 3.30
C MET A 87 -1.93 -4.06 3.77
N PRO A 88 -1.14 -4.69 2.87
CA PRO A 88 -0.15 -5.70 3.26
C PRO A 88 0.83 -5.13 4.27
N ALA A 89 0.94 -5.78 5.43
CA ALA A 89 1.85 -5.42 6.51
C ALA A 89 3.16 -6.21 6.45
N GLN A 90 3.09 -7.41 5.87
CA GLN A 90 4.24 -8.27 5.62
C GLN A 90 3.98 -9.09 4.36
N THR A 91 4.95 -9.04 3.44
CA THR A 91 4.95 -9.83 2.21
C THR A 91 6.27 -10.58 2.07
N GLN A 92 6.27 -11.61 1.23
CA GLN A 92 7.46 -12.34 0.83
C GLN A 92 7.38 -12.64 -0.67
N TRP A 93 8.53 -12.82 -1.31
CA TRP A 93 8.58 -13.26 -2.70
C TRP A 93 8.62 -14.78 -2.76
N GLU A 94 7.73 -15.36 -3.56
CA GLU A 94 7.66 -16.79 -3.83
C GLU A 94 7.93 -17.05 -5.31
N VAL A 95 8.75 -18.06 -5.62
CA VAL A 95 9.03 -18.48 -7.00
C VAL A 95 8.05 -19.58 -7.40
N VAL A 96 7.31 -19.35 -8.47
CA VAL A 96 6.38 -20.31 -9.08
C VAL A 96 6.91 -20.72 -10.45
N THR A 97 7.33 -21.98 -10.56
CA THR A 97 7.84 -22.56 -11.81
C THR A 97 6.69 -23.12 -12.65
N LEU A 98 6.48 -22.56 -13.84
CA LEU A 98 5.48 -23.01 -14.81
C LEU A 98 6.11 -23.90 -15.87
N GLU A 99 5.38 -24.93 -16.32
CA GLU A 99 5.82 -25.87 -17.35
C GLU A 99 5.33 -25.44 -18.73
N CYS A 100 6.24 -25.32 -19.70
CA CYS A 100 5.97 -24.75 -21.01
C CYS A 100 5.97 -25.83 -22.11
N SER A 101 4.88 -25.91 -22.87
CA SER A 101 4.73 -26.90 -23.94
C SER A 101 5.28 -26.32 -25.25
N GLY A 102 6.19 -27.02 -25.92
CA GLY A 102 6.65 -26.63 -27.26
C GLY A 102 7.97 -25.85 -27.33
N SER A 103 8.74 -25.80 -26.24
CA SER A 103 10.09 -25.24 -26.19
C SER A 103 11.05 -26.27 -25.61
N ASP A 104 11.82 -26.95 -26.48
CA ASP A 104 12.88 -27.89 -26.03
C ASP A 104 14.04 -27.14 -25.34
N GLU A 105 14.21 -25.86 -25.63
CA GLU A 105 15.31 -25.01 -25.15
C GLU A 105 14.98 -24.31 -23.82
N ALA A 106 13.70 -24.02 -23.57
CA ALA A 106 13.20 -23.41 -22.33
C ALA A 106 11.88 -24.09 -21.90
N PRO A 107 11.96 -25.28 -21.30
CA PRO A 107 10.76 -26.05 -20.92
C PRO A 107 10.04 -25.51 -19.69
N ARG A 108 10.59 -24.51 -18.99
CA ARG A 108 10.02 -23.94 -17.76
C ARG A 108 10.31 -22.45 -17.62
N VAL A 109 9.40 -21.74 -16.98
CA VAL A 109 9.49 -20.31 -16.68
C VAL A 109 9.18 -20.08 -15.21
N ASP A 110 10.09 -19.41 -14.52
CA ASP A 110 9.90 -18.99 -13.14
C ASP A 110 9.21 -17.62 -13.07
N LYS A 111 8.21 -17.51 -12.20
CA LYS A 111 7.56 -16.24 -11.87
C LYS A 111 7.75 -15.92 -10.39
N LEU A 112 8.17 -14.69 -10.11
CA LEU A 112 8.12 -14.14 -8.77
C LEU A 112 6.71 -13.64 -8.48
N VAL A 113 6.10 -14.17 -7.43
CA VAL A 113 4.79 -13.77 -6.94
C VAL A 113 4.94 -13.19 -5.55
N GLU A 114 4.34 -12.03 -5.32
CA GLU A 114 4.25 -11.45 -3.98
C GLU A 114 3.20 -12.23 -3.17
N HIS A 115 3.65 -12.89 -2.12
CA HIS A 115 2.83 -13.66 -1.20
C HIS A 115 2.57 -12.84 0.08
N ILE A 116 1.29 -12.54 0.35
CA ILE A 116 0.88 -11.71 1.49
C ILE A 116 0.79 -12.59 2.75
N LEU A 117 1.55 -12.23 3.79
CA LEU A 117 1.53 -12.93 5.08
C LEU A 117 0.55 -12.28 6.05
N HIS A 118 0.64 -10.96 6.23
CA HIS A 118 -0.19 -10.22 7.18
C HIS A 118 -0.72 -8.93 6.56
N CYS A 119 -1.86 -8.48 7.07
CA CYS A 119 -2.48 -7.20 6.71
C CYS A 119 -2.70 -6.38 7.98
N SER A 120 -2.62 -5.05 7.86
CA SER A 120 -2.91 -4.13 8.95
C SER A 120 -3.46 -2.80 8.42
N CYS A 121 -4.13 -2.04 9.28
CA CYS A 121 -4.50 -0.67 8.95
C CYS A 121 -3.24 0.20 8.99
N GLN A 122 -2.90 0.81 7.87
CA GLN A 122 -1.69 1.61 7.69
C GLN A 122 -2.06 2.93 7.04
N SER A 123 -1.27 3.97 7.30
CA SER A 123 -1.49 5.30 6.71
C SER A 123 -1.63 5.19 5.20
N CYS A 124 -2.70 5.75 4.64
CA CYS A 124 -2.91 5.82 3.20
C CYS A 124 -1.70 6.49 2.56
N SER A 125 -1.04 5.83 1.61
CA SER A 125 0.10 6.40 0.90
C SER A 125 -0.32 7.68 0.18
N LYS A 126 0.29 8.81 0.53
CA LYS A 126 0.33 9.99 -0.35
C LYS A 126 1.39 9.69 -1.40
N GLU A 127 1.02 9.00 -2.47
CA GLU A 127 1.85 8.62 -3.62
C GLU A 127 3.36 8.90 -3.46
N SER A 128 4.10 7.92 -2.94
CA SER A 128 5.56 7.90 -3.02
C SER A 128 6.08 6.46 -3.05
N ALA A 129 6.33 5.99 -4.27
CA ALA A 129 7.38 5.04 -4.65
C ALA A 129 7.56 3.78 -3.79
N GLN A 130 6.69 2.79 -4.03
CA GLN A 130 7.12 1.39 -4.06
C GLN A 130 6.95 0.81 -5.49
N GLU A 131 6.99 1.70 -6.48
CA GLU A 131 7.14 1.44 -7.90
C GLU A 131 8.56 1.94 -8.25
N GLY A 132 9.58 1.08 -8.27
CA GLY A 132 10.92 1.54 -8.69
C GLY A 132 12.16 0.76 -8.27
N ALA A 133 12.08 -0.27 -7.43
CA ALA A 133 13.30 -1.02 -7.04
C ALA A 133 13.64 -2.22 -7.94
N LEU A 134 12.78 -2.59 -8.90
CA LEU A 134 12.96 -3.83 -9.70
C LEU A 134 13.10 -3.62 -11.21
N LEU A 135 13.02 -2.40 -11.74
CA LEU A 135 13.08 -2.14 -13.20
C LEU A 135 14.36 -1.45 -13.71
N GLN A 136 15.43 -1.38 -12.91
CA GLN A 136 16.72 -0.77 -13.34
C GLN A 136 17.88 -1.77 -13.52
N LEU A 137 17.60 -2.97 -14.03
CA LEU A 137 18.64 -3.96 -14.36
C LEU A 137 18.68 -4.36 -15.85
N TYR A 138 18.35 -3.46 -16.78
CA TYR A 138 18.73 -3.62 -18.19
C TYR A 138 19.59 -2.44 -18.65
N PRO A 139 20.88 -2.65 -18.97
CA PRO A 139 21.71 -1.64 -19.61
C PRO A 139 21.29 -1.55 -21.09
N SER A 140 20.80 -0.39 -21.49
CA SER A 140 20.63 -0.05 -22.90
C SER A 140 21.91 0.65 -23.37
N GLU A 141 22.77 -0.08 -24.07
CA GLU A 141 23.85 0.50 -24.85
C GLU A 141 23.27 1.20 -26.09
N GLY A 142 23.70 2.45 -26.33
CA GLY A 142 23.28 3.21 -27.51
C GLY A 142 23.46 4.71 -27.33
N ALA A 143 24.72 5.15 -27.32
CA ALA A 143 25.08 6.56 -27.38
C ALA A 143 24.87 7.14 -28.80
N LEU A 144 24.22 8.30 -28.89
CA LEU A 144 24.57 9.32 -29.88
C LEU A 144 24.18 10.73 -29.37
N GLU A 145 25.19 11.61 -29.31
CA GLU A 145 25.20 13.02 -28.87
C GLU A 145 24.37 13.96 -29.80
N SER A 146 23.48 14.83 -29.28
CA SER A 146 23.65 16.27 -28.87
C SER A 146 23.30 17.29 -30.00
N PRO A 147 23.05 18.62 -29.81
CA PRO A 147 22.83 19.45 -28.60
C PRO A 147 21.63 20.47 -28.64
N SER A 148 21.45 21.17 -27.50
CA SER A 148 21.07 22.59 -27.31
C SER A 148 19.58 22.97 -27.04
N LEU A 149 19.27 23.51 -25.85
CA LEU A 149 19.17 24.94 -25.47
C LEU A 149 18.32 25.12 -24.19
N SER A 150 18.71 26.11 -23.40
CA SER A 150 18.19 26.48 -22.08
C SER A 150 16.70 26.82 -22.05
N ASP A 151 16.00 26.45 -20.97
CA ASP A 151 15.25 27.46 -20.21
C ASP A 151 14.99 27.04 -18.76
N LYS A 152 15.15 28.02 -17.85
CA LYS A 152 14.81 27.90 -16.43
C LYS A 152 13.31 28.17 -16.29
N GLN A 153 12.53 27.24 -15.76
CA GLN A 153 11.20 27.59 -15.28
C GLN A 153 10.78 26.81 -14.03
N THR A 154 10.64 27.59 -12.96
CA THR A 154 10.11 27.28 -11.65
C THR A 154 8.68 26.74 -11.77
N HIS A 155 8.46 25.48 -11.38
CA HIS A 155 7.11 24.89 -11.31
C HIS A 155 6.46 25.28 -9.97
N THR A 156 5.50 26.21 -10.04
CA THR A 156 4.50 26.46 -9.01
C THR A 156 3.28 25.59 -9.25
N ASP A 157 2.87 24.85 -8.23
CA ASP A 157 1.71 23.97 -8.19
C ASP A 157 0.43 24.67 -8.62
N THR A 158 -0.09 24.29 -9.79
CA THR A 158 -1.38 24.76 -10.31
C THR A 158 -2.27 23.56 -10.67
N HIS A 159 -2.48 22.63 -9.73
CA HIS A 159 -3.33 21.45 -9.96
C HIS A 159 -4.58 21.39 -9.05
N SER A 160 -4.78 22.36 -8.16
CA SER A 160 -5.93 22.42 -7.25
C SER A 160 -7.14 23.18 -7.81
N GLN A 161 -6.98 24.01 -8.84
CA GLN A 161 -8.08 24.84 -9.37
C GLN A 161 -8.93 24.17 -10.47
N GLN A 162 -8.42 23.16 -11.18
CA GLN A 162 -9.18 22.50 -12.25
C GLN A 162 -10.28 21.56 -11.72
N ARG A 163 -10.09 20.95 -10.54
CA ARG A 163 -11.07 20.00 -9.97
C ARG A 163 -12.33 20.69 -9.41
N ALA A 164 -12.25 21.98 -9.08
CA ALA A 164 -13.38 22.75 -8.57
C ALA A 164 -14.36 23.22 -9.67
N ARG A 165 -13.90 23.39 -10.91
CA ARG A 165 -14.77 23.78 -12.04
C ARG A 165 -15.54 22.61 -12.65
N ALA A 166 -14.98 21.40 -12.64
CA ALA A 166 -15.63 20.21 -13.19
C ALA A 166 -16.80 19.67 -12.34
N ARG A 167 -16.94 20.09 -11.07
CA ARG A 167 -18.02 19.64 -10.18
C ARG A 167 -19.29 20.51 -10.28
N SER A 168 -19.18 21.72 -10.84
CA SER A 168 -20.30 22.64 -11.00
C SER A 168 -21.24 22.24 -12.14
N ASP A 169 -20.71 21.62 -13.21
CA ASP A 169 -21.49 21.30 -14.42
C ASP A 169 -22.18 19.93 -14.38
N ALA A 170 -21.91 19.09 -13.37
CA ALA A 170 -22.50 17.75 -13.25
C ALA A 170 -23.74 17.66 -12.35
N LEU A 171 -24.19 18.77 -11.75
CA LEU A 171 -25.29 18.81 -10.77
C LEU A 171 -26.59 19.45 -11.31
N GLN A 172 -26.73 19.61 -12.62
CA GLN A 172 -27.88 20.32 -13.22
C GLN A 172 -28.66 19.52 -14.28
N LEU A 173 -28.53 18.20 -14.27
CA LEU A 173 -29.32 17.27 -15.10
C LEU A 173 -29.79 16.09 -14.25
N ASP A 174 -30.73 16.35 -13.33
CA ASP A 174 -31.73 15.37 -12.90
C ASP A 174 -32.69 16.04 -11.92
N THR A 175 -33.78 16.62 -12.44
CA THR A 175 -35.05 16.86 -11.73
C THR A 175 -36.06 17.43 -12.72
N SER A 176 -36.65 16.56 -13.54
CA SER A 176 -37.97 16.78 -14.14
C SER A 176 -38.60 15.42 -14.43
N GLU A 177 -39.90 15.31 -14.12
CA GLU A 177 -40.83 14.19 -14.36
C GLU A 177 -40.87 13.07 -13.30
N ALA A 178 -41.76 13.22 -12.31
CA ALA A 178 -42.95 12.34 -12.17
C ALA A 178 -43.77 12.72 -10.92
N GLY A 179 -45.04 13.11 -11.12
CA GLY A 179 -46.10 13.08 -10.10
C GLY A 179 -46.47 14.41 -9.46
#